data_AF-A0A4S8HXV7-F1
#
_entry.id   AF-A0A4S8HXV7-F1
#
_cell.length_a   1.000
_cell.length_b   1.000
_cell.length_c   1.000
_cell.angle_alpha   90.00
_cell.angle_beta   90.00
_cell.angle_gamma   90.00
#
_symmetry.space_group_name_H-M   'P 1'
#
loop_
_entity.id
_entity.type
_entity.pdbx_description
1 polymer ?
#
loop_
_entity_poly.entity_id
_entity_poly.type
_entity_poly.pdbx_seq_one_letter_code
_entity_poly.pdbx_strand_id
1 'polypeptide(L)'
;MQYIEIDIIPFTDQLPNFNNNKQSIFYGSTTMGQLLYKDRHLYKGYFFEQDSFSIENYFDKWGKHMLNYGAMVTSFYELMSKDYEADKLLFIRPDDDSKSFSGEVKKYSEIKNWFDQLKIFDNTTLSLSSKIVISEPYTKEPTRYLTCSEKEARKYHEE
;
A
#
# COMPACT_ATOMS: atom_id res chain seq x y z
N MET A 1 -14.58 -25.20 -1.84
CA MET A 1 -13.75 -24.54 -0.81
C MET A 1 -14.64 -24.31 0.41
N GLN A 2 -14.23 -24.72 1.60
CA GLN A 2 -15.03 -24.53 2.83
C GLN A 2 -14.58 -23.23 3.50
N TYR A 3 -15.53 -22.38 3.89
CA TYR A 3 -15.27 -21.13 4.60
C TYR A 3 -15.86 -21.23 6.01
N ILE A 4 -15.19 -20.58 6.97
CA ILE A 4 -15.64 -20.46 8.35
C ILE A 4 -15.67 -18.97 8.64
N GLU A 5 -16.83 -18.47 9.04
CA GLU A 5 -16.97 -17.10 9.53
C GLU A 5 -16.46 -17.01 10.96
N ILE A 6 -15.71 -15.95 11.25
CA ILE A 6 -15.10 -15.72 12.55
C ILE A 6 -15.39 -14.27 12.93
N ASP A 7 -16.05 -14.07 14.07
CA ASP A 7 -16.32 -12.75 14.60
C ASP A 7 -15.12 -12.22 15.38
N ILE A 8 -14.55 -11.12 14.89
CA ILE A 8 -13.47 -10.41 15.58
C ILE A 8 -14.06 -9.18 16.27
N ILE A 9 -14.04 -9.20 17.60
CA ILE A 9 -14.42 -8.04 18.40
C ILE A 9 -13.41 -6.91 18.15
N PRO A 10 -13.85 -5.69 17.78
CA PRO A 10 -12.94 -4.56 17.62
C PRO A 10 -12.08 -4.33 18.86
N PHE A 11 -10.79 -4.01 18.66
CA PHE A 11 -9.81 -3.73 19.71
C PHE A 11 -9.50 -4.87 20.68
N THR A 12 -9.91 -6.10 20.37
CA THR A 12 -9.47 -7.28 21.13
C THR A 12 -7.97 -7.54 20.95
N ASP A 13 -7.37 -8.14 21.97
CA ASP A 13 -5.96 -8.57 21.99
C ASP A 13 -5.80 -10.08 21.74
N GLN A 14 -6.90 -10.81 21.55
CA GLN A 14 -6.92 -12.27 21.36
C GLN A 14 -7.79 -12.68 20.17
N LEU A 15 -7.36 -13.73 19.46
CA LEU A 15 -8.20 -14.38 18.47
C LEU A 15 -9.34 -15.14 19.16
N PRO A 16 -10.55 -15.16 18.60
CA PRO A 16 -11.61 -16.05 19.07
C PRO A 16 -11.20 -17.51 18.86
N ASN A 17 -11.87 -18.42 19.55
CA ASN A 17 -11.66 -19.85 19.33
C ASN A 17 -12.28 -20.27 18.00
N PHE A 18 -11.47 -20.86 17.11
CA PHE A 18 -11.92 -21.48 15.87
C PHE A 18 -11.06 -22.72 15.57
N ASN A 19 -11.54 -23.58 14.67
CA ASN A 19 -10.79 -24.76 14.25
C ASN A 19 -9.61 -24.35 13.36
N ASN A 20 -8.39 -24.51 13.88
CA ASN A 20 -7.14 -24.19 13.19
C ASN A 20 -6.28 -25.43 12.88
N ASN A 21 -6.88 -26.64 12.90
CA ASN A 21 -6.16 -27.90 12.65
C ASN A 21 -5.65 -28.04 11.20
N LYS A 22 -6.03 -27.13 10.31
CA LYS A 22 -5.58 -27.08 8.91
C LYS A 22 -4.96 -25.72 8.64
N GLN A 23 -4.06 -25.67 7.66
CA GLN A 23 -3.58 -24.41 7.14
C GLN A 23 -4.71 -23.69 6.40
N SER A 24 -5.12 -22.54 6.94
CA SER A 24 -6.23 -21.74 6.43
C SER A 24 -5.70 -20.47 5.77
N ILE A 25 -6.40 -19.95 4.76
CA ILE A 25 -6.15 -18.60 4.25
C ILE A 25 -7.03 -17.65 5.05
N PHE A 26 -6.43 -16.60 5.61
CA PHE A 26 -7.14 -15.63 6.44
C PHE A 26 -7.48 -14.38 5.64
N TYR A 27 -8.74 -13.93 5.73
CA TYR A 27 -9.23 -12.71 5.12
C TYR A 27 -10.14 -11.96 6.08
N GLY A 28 -9.87 -10.68 6.33
CA GLY A 28 -10.63 -9.91 7.33
C GLY A 28 -10.01 -8.56 7.68
N SER A 29 -10.35 -8.07 8.86
CA SER A 29 -9.95 -6.74 9.34
C SER A 29 -8.46 -6.62 9.68
N THR A 30 -7.97 -5.38 9.80
CA THR A 30 -6.61 -5.10 10.28
C THR A 30 -6.38 -5.64 11.69
N THR A 31 -7.38 -5.58 12.58
CA THR A 31 -7.32 -6.19 13.91
C THR A 31 -7.04 -7.69 13.82
N MET A 32 -7.75 -8.42 12.96
CA MET A 32 -7.50 -9.84 12.75
C MET A 32 -6.08 -10.09 12.25
N GLY A 33 -5.63 -9.30 11.27
CA GLY A 33 -4.27 -9.39 10.72
C GLY A 33 -3.19 -9.18 11.78
N GLN A 34 -3.35 -8.16 12.64
CA GLN A 34 -2.42 -7.88 13.75
C GLN A 34 -2.36 -9.03 14.76
N LEU A 35 -3.48 -9.68 15.03
CA LEU A 35 -3.54 -10.83 15.95
C LEU A 35 -2.91 -12.08 15.32
N LEU A 36 -3.20 -12.37 14.05
CA LEU A 36 -2.60 -13.47 13.30
C LEU A 36 -1.09 -13.31 13.16
N TYR A 37 -0.60 -12.09 12.95
CA TYR A 37 0.84 -11.79 12.85
C TYR A 37 1.61 -12.15 14.13
N LYS A 38 0.97 -12.08 15.30
CA LYS A 38 1.57 -12.48 16.58
C LYS A 38 1.61 -14.00 16.78
N ASP A 39 0.79 -14.75 16.05
CA ASP A 39 0.73 -16.22 16.12
C ASP A 39 1.54 -16.86 14.97
N ARG A 40 2.73 -17.38 15.29
CA ARG A 40 3.63 -18.00 14.29
C ARG A 40 3.04 -19.22 13.58
N HIS A 41 2.06 -19.90 14.16
CA HIS A 41 1.42 -21.05 13.52
C HIS A 41 0.41 -20.59 12.46
N LEU A 42 -0.40 -19.59 12.79
CA LEU A 42 -1.47 -19.07 11.93
C LEU A 42 -0.96 -18.09 10.87
N TYR A 43 0.14 -17.37 11.16
CA TYR A 43 0.73 -16.37 10.28
C TYR A 43 0.96 -16.87 8.84
N LYS A 44 1.31 -18.15 8.66
CA LYS A 44 1.56 -18.74 7.32
C LYS A 44 0.38 -18.64 6.35
N GLY A 45 -0.84 -18.49 6.87
CA GLY A 45 -2.07 -18.35 6.09
C GLY A 45 -2.48 -16.90 5.82
N TYR A 46 -1.80 -15.94 6.44
CA TYR A 46 -2.14 -14.53 6.39
C TYR A 46 -1.31 -13.85 5.29
N PHE A 47 -2.00 -13.27 4.31
CA PHE A 47 -1.37 -12.68 3.13
C PHE A 47 -0.99 -11.21 3.38
N PHE A 48 -0.04 -10.99 4.29
CA PHE A 48 0.57 -9.68 4.52
C PHE A 48 1.91 -9.87 5.24
N GLU A 49 2.93 -9.22 4.70
CA GLU A 49 4.26 -9.19 5.31
C GLU A 49 4.70 -7.73 5.33
N GLN A 50 4.81 -7.16 6.53
CA GLN A 50 4.97 -5.72 6.73
C GLN A 50 6.23 -5.20 6.03
N ASP A 51 7.32 -5.96 6.11
CA ASP A 51 8.63 -5.56 5.58
C ASP A 51 8.72 -5.63 4.04
N SER A 52 7.80 -6.36 3.39
CA SER A 52 7.78 -6.53 1.94
C SER A 52 6.58 -5.89 1.25
N PHE A 53 5.63 -5.35 2.03
CA PHE A 53 4.45 -4.65 1.52
C PHE A 53 4.80 -3.21 1.13
N SER A 54 5.57 -3.07 0.05
CA SER A 54 5.98 -1.78 -0.52
C SER A 54 5.81 -1.72 -2.04
N ILE A 55 5.60 -0.51 -2.56
CA ILE A 55 5.53 -0.27 -4.00
C ILE A 55 6.89 -0.53 -4.66
N GLU A 56 8.00 -0.23 -3.98
CA GLU A 56 9.35 -0.60 -4.41
C GLU A 56 9.48 -2.10 -4.67
N ASN A 57 9.02 -2.94 -3.74
CA ASN A 57 9.00 -4.39 -3.94
C ASN A 57 8.08 -4.79 -5.11
N TYR A 58 6.95 -4.11 -5.29
CA TYR A 58 6.08 -4.37 -6.44
C TYR A 58 6.77 -4.01 -7.76
N PHE A 59 7.54 -2.92 -7.82
CA PHE A 59 8.34 -2.60 -9.00
C PHE A 59 9.43 -3.65 -9.26
N ASP A 60 10.11 -4.13 -8.23
CA ASP A 60 11.14 -5.19 -8.37
C ASP A 60 10.54 -6.47 -8.99
N LYS A 61 9.34 -6.88 -8.54
CA LYS A 61 8.71 -8.13 -8.99
C LYS A 61 7.93 -8.01 -10.30
N TRP A 62 7.23 -6.90 -10.51
CA TRP A 62 6.28 -6.76 -11.62
C TRP A 62 6.75 -5.77 -12.69
N GLY A 63 7.64 -4.84 -12.35
CA GLY A 63 8.27 -3.90 -13.29
C GLY A 63 7.28 -3.27 -14.26
N LYS A 64 7.49 -3.53 -15.57
CA LYS A 64 6.67 -3.00 -16.68
C LYS A 64 5.19 -3.39 -16.66
N HIS A 65 4.81 -4.39 -15.87
CA HIS A 65 3.42 -4.81 -15.71
C HIS A 65 2.65 -3.93 -14.70
N MET A 66 3.35 -3.09 -13.95
CA MET A 66 2.73 -2.14 -13.03
C MET A 66 2.10 -0.97 -13.79
N LEU A 67 0.90 -0.55 -13.38
CA LEU A 67 0.21 0.60 -13.95
C LEU A 67 1.04 1.89 -13.85
N ASN A 68 1.76 2.03 -12.75
CA ASN A 68 2.66 3.13 -12.43
C ASN A 68 4.12 2.81 -12.80
N TYR A 69 4.36 1.93 -13.78
CA TYR A 69 5.70 1.72 -14.31
C TYR A 69 6.31 3.06 -14.78
N GLY A 70 7.59 3.26 -14.47
CA GLY A 70 8.29 4.54 -14.70
C GLY A 70 8.18 5.54 -13.54
N ALA A 71 7.41 5.24 -12.51
CA ALA A 71 7.50 5.96 -11.24
C ALA A 71 8.85 5.72 -10.56
N MET A 72 9.26 6.67 -9.73
CA MET A 72 10.51 6.66 -8.98
C MET A 72 10.21 6.49 -7.49
N VAL A 73 10.92 5.55 -6.86
CA VAL A 73 11.00 5.48 -5.39
C VAL A 73 12.14 6.40 -4.95
N THR A 74 11.86 7.29 -3.99
CA THR A 74 12.77 8.33 -3.50
C THR A 74 12.40 8.69 -2.07
N SER A 75 13.19 9.53 -1.41
CA SER A 75 12.79 10.27 -0.19
C SER A 75 12.44 11.72 -0.50
N PHE A 76 11.89 12.46 0.49
CA PHE A 76 11.75 13.91 0.34
C PHE A 76 13.11 14.59 0.19
N TYR A 77 14.13 14.19 0.96
CA TYR A 77 15.48 14.75 0.82
C TYR A 77 16.02 14.63 -0.61
N GLU A 78 15.94 13.44 -1.18
CA GLU A 78 16.41 13.20 -2.55
C GLU A 78 15.55 13.91 -3.59
N LEU A 79 14.23 14.00 -3.37
CA LEU A 79 13.34 14.74 -4.25
C LEU A 79 13.69 16.24 -4.28
N MET A 80 14.02 16.84 -3.13
CA MET A 80 14.41 18.25 -3.05
C MET A 80 15.75 18.56 -3.72
N SER A 81 16.58 17.55 -3.98
CA SER A 81 17.80 17.68 -4.77
C SER A 81 17.54 17.72 -6.29
N LYS A 82 16.30 17.44 -6.73
CA LYS A 82 15.91 17.48 -8.13
C LYS A 82 15.63 18.90 -8.59
N ASP A 83 16.02 19.18 -9.82
CA ASP A 83 15.76 20.45 -10.49
C ASP A 83 14.50 20.35 -11.35
N TYR A 84 13.33 20.44 -10.70
CA TYR A 84 12.05 20.54 -11.38
C TYR A 84 11.53 21.98 -11.32
N GLU A 85 10.83 22.37 -12.40
CA GLU A 85 10.07 23.61 -12.44
C GLU A 85 9.03 23.67 -11.32
N ALA A 86 8.83 24.87 -10.74
CA ALA A 86 7.93 25.07 -9.59
C ALA A 86 6.49 24.61 -9.85
N ASP A 87 6.03 24.74 -11.09
CA ASP A 87 4.68 24.35 -11.53
C ASP A 87 4.59 22.92 -12.07
N LYS A 88 5.70 22.15 -12.11
CA LYS A 88 5.65 20.74 -12.54
C LYS A 88 4.74 19.96 -11.61
N LEU A 89 3.73 19.31 -12.19
CA LEU A 89 2.84 18.41 -11.46
C LEU A 89 3.49 17.04 -11.27
N LEU A 90 3.40 16.51 -10.07
CA LEU A 90 3.87 15.18 -9.69
C LEU A 90 2.75 14.47 -8.93
N PHE A 91 2.50 13.21 -9.27
CA PHE A 91 1.79 12.32 -8.38
C PHE A 91 2.76 11.84 -7.29
N ILE A 92 2.36 11.91 -6.03
CA ILE A 92 3.14 11.51 -4.86
C ILE A 92 2.29 10.62 -3.93
N ARG A 93 2.89 9.55 -3.39
CA ARG A 93 2.28 8.68 -2.36
C ARG A 93 3.34 8.06 -1.45
N PRO A 94 2.98 7.53 -0.26
CA PRO A 94 3.87 6.66 0.49
C PRO A 94 4.24 5.41 -0.31
N ASP A 95 5.46 4.90 -0.09
CA ASP A 95 5.91 3.61 -0.64
C ASP A 95 5.23 2.42 0.06
N ASP A 96 4.96 2.54 1.35
CA ASP A 96 4.27 1.53 2.17
C ASP A 96 2.74 1.75 2.24
N ASP A 97 2.04 0.94 3.04
CA ASP A 97 0.62 1.14 3.39
C ASP A 97 0.42 1.93 4.70
N SER A 98 1.40 2.74 5.11
CA SER A 98 1.31 3.51 6.37
C SER A 98 0.12 4.48 6.39
N LYS A 99 -0.38 4.88 5.20
CA LYS A 99 -1.41 5.91 5.02
C LYS A 99 -1.04 7.22 5.72
N SER A 100 0.27 7.49 5.84
CA SER A 100 0.80 8.73 6.41
C SER A 100 0.32 9.97 5.64
N PHE A 101 0.01 9.78 4.36
CA PHE A 101 -0.82 10.66 3.55
C PHE A 101 -1.47 9.87 2.39
N SER A 102 -2.52 10.43 1.80
CA SER A 102 -3.17 9.86 0.61
C SER A 102 -2.37 10.16 -0.65
N GLY A 103 -2.32 9.22 -1.59
CA GLY A 103 -1.72 9.50 -2.90
C GLY A 103 -2.45 10.62 -3.63
N GLU A 104 -1.72 11.64 -4.10
CA GLU A 104 -2.31 12.84 -4.69
C GLU A 104 -1.39 13.49 -5.74
N VAL A 105 -1.94 14.39 -6.55
CA VAL A 105 -1.18 15.20 -7.52
C VAL A 105 -0.92 16.58 -6.93
N LYS A 106 0.35 16.99 -6.85
CA LYS A 106 0.77 18.30 -6.36
C LYS A 106 1.76 18.96 -7.31
N LYS A 107 1.80 20.28 -7.31
CA LYS A 107 2.92 21.03 -7.89
C LYS A 107 4.19 20.80 -7.08
N TYR A 108 5.33 20.83 -7.76
CA TYR A 108 6.62 20.68 -7.09
C TYR A 108 6.86 21.77 -6.02
N SER A 109 6.40 23.00 -6.26
CA SER A 109 6.43 24.08 -5.25
C SER A 109 5.62 23.76 -3.99
N GLU A 110 4.47 23.08 -4.11
CA GLU A 110 3.67 22.65 -2.96
C GLU A 110 4.36 21.54 -2.17
N ILE A 111 5.04 20.62 -2.87
CA ILE A 111 5.84 19.57 -2.23
C ILE A 111 7.05 20.18 -1.50
N LYS A 112 7.70 21.21 -2.06
CA LYS A 112 8.76 21.97 -1.38
C LYS A 112 8.26 22.63 -0.10
N ASN A 113 7.12 23.31 -0.16
CA ASN A 113 6.52 23.92 1.03
C ASN A 113 6.20 22.86 2.10
N TRP A 114 5.72 21.69 1.67
CA TRP A 114 5.45 20.58 2.59
C TRP A 114 6.73 20.01 3.21
N PHE A 115 7.81 19.87 2.44
CA PHE A 115 9.12 19.50 2.96
C PHE A 115 9.61 20.46 4.06
N ASP A 116 9.46 21.76 3.85
CA ASP A 116 9.85 22.76 4.85
C ASP A 116 8.97 22.70 6.11
N GLN A 117 7.68 22.38 5.98
CA GLN A 117 6.83 22.11 7.13
C GLN A 117 7.28 20.87 7.90
N LEU A 118 7.60 19.77 7.20
CA LEU A 118 8.04 18.52 7.84
C LEU A 118 9.36 18.67 8.61
N LYS A 119 10.25 19.59 8.23
CA LYS A 119 11.47 19.90 9.01
C LYS A 119 11.17 20.43 10.42
N ILE A 120 10.00 21.06 10.60
CA ILE A 120 9.64 21.73 11.85
C ILE A 120 8.94 20.75 12.81
N PHE A 121 8.31 19.69 12.28
CA PHE A 121 7.51 18.74 13.05
C PHE A 121 8.21 17.39 13.18
N ASP A 122 8.65 17.04 14.39
CA ASP A 122 9.42 15.81 14.66
C ASP A 122 8.55 14.62 15.13
N ASN A 123 7.22 14.80 15.21
CA ASN A 123 6.26 13.83 15.78
C ASN A 123 5.23 13.30 14.76
N THR A 124 5.57 13.29 13.48
CA THR A 124 4.70 12.72 12.43
C THR A 124 5.16 11.32 12.02
N THR A 125 4.22 10.45 11.64
CA THR A 125 4.52 9.13 11.04
C THR A 125 5.28 9.25 9.72
N LEU A 126 5.31 10.45 9.14
CA LEU A 126 6.06 10.82 7.96
C LEU A 126 7.33 11.56 8.37
N SER A 127 8.49 11.11 7.89
CA SER A 127 9.77 11.79 8.05
C SER A 127 10.33 12.22 6.69
N LEU A 128 11.36 13.06 6.71
CA LEU A 128 12.05 13.52 5.51
C LEU A 128 12.81 12.40 4.77
N SER A 129 13.11 11.30 5.47
CA SER A 129 13.74 10.10 4.95
C SER A 129 12.75 8.99 4.59
N SER A 130 11.45 9.16 4.89
CA SER A 130 10.41 8.21 4.49
C SER A 130 10.44 7.99 2.97
N LYS A 131 10.34 6.71 2.57
CA LYS A 131 10.22 6.35 1.16
C LYS A 131 8.87 6.80 0.63
N ILE A 132 8.92 7.51 -0.48
CA ILE A 132 7.78 7.97 -1.26
C ILE A 132 7.94 7.49 -2.69
N VAL A 133 6.81 7.34 -3.37
CA VAL A 133 6.78 7.07 -4.81
C VAL A 133 6.30 8.33 -5.50
N ILE A 134 7.06 8.79 -6.49
CA ILE A 134 6.69 9.90 -7.35
C ILE A 134 6.59 9.48 -8.81
N SER A 135 5.70 10.13 -9.56
CA SER A 135 5.61 9.94 -11.02
C SER A 135 5.03 11.17 -11.68
N GLU A 136 5.15 11.25 -13.00
CA GLU A 136 4.29 12.15 -13.76
C GLU A 136 2.83 11.71 -13.58
N PRO A 137 1.90 12.65 -13.37
CA PRO A 137 0.51 12.29 -13.18
C PRO A 137 -0.03 11.65 -14.46
N TYR A 138 -0.53 10.43 -14.35
CA TYR A 138 -1.23 9.78 -15.44
C TYR A 138 -2.59 10.45 -15.63
N THR A 139 -2.70 11.31 -16.63
CA THR A 139 -4.02 11.70 -17.18
C THR A 139 -4.51 10.58 -18.08
N LYS A 140 -5.03 9.51 -17.50
CA LYS A 140 -5.94 8.66 -18.27
C LYS A 140 -7.30 9.35 -18.23
N GLU A 141 -8.00 9.48 -19.37
CA GLU A 141 -9.45 9.67 -19.35
C GLU A 141 -10.05 8.73 -18.31
N PRO A 142 -11.10 9.12 -17.54
CA PRO A 142 -11.62 8.36 -16.41
C PRO A 142 -11.92 6.93 -16.86
N THR A 143 -10.94 6.06 -16.69
CA THR A 143 -11.01 4.72 -17.24
C THR A 143 -11.82 3.99 -16.21
N ARG A 144 -13.09 3.76 -16.59
CA ARG A 144 -14.08 2.87 -15.98
C ARG A 144 -13.46 2.04 -14.86
N TYR A 145 -13.99 2.21 -13.65
CA TYR A 145 -13.85 1.26 -12.55
C TYR A 145 -13.59 -0.14 -13.11
N LEU A 146 -12.48 -0.76 -12.70
CA LEU A 146 -12.31 -2.19 -12.83
C LEU A 146 -13.38 -2.84 -11.95
N THR A 147 -14.61 -2.90 -12.44
CA THR A 147 -15.58 -3.86 -11.97
C THR A 147 -15.13 -5.17 -12.59
N CYS A 148 -14.59 -6.07 -11.77
CA CYS A 148 -14.47 -7.46 -12.15
C CYS A 148 -15.91 -7.93 -12.41
N SER A 149 -16.34 -7.92 -13.67
CA SER A 149 -17.64 -8.48 -14.01
C SER A 149 -17.55 -9.98 -13.80
N GLU A 150 -18.54 -10.58 -13.12
CA GLU A 150 -18.57 -12.01 -12.76
C GLU A 150 -18.33 -12.96 -13.94
N LYS A 151 -18.44 -12.48 -15.18
CA LYS A 151 -18.21 -13.25 -16.41
C LYS A 151 -16.74 -13.54 -16.71
N GLU A 152 -15.79 -12.69 -16.30
CA GLU A 152 -14.37 -12.92 -16.62
C GLU A 152 -13.67 -13.85 -15.61
N ALA A 153 -14.15 -13.90 -14.37
CA ALA A 153 -13.62 -14.80 -13.33
C ALA A 153 -13.89 -16.29 -13.61
N ARG A 154 -14.93 -16.63 -14.38
CA ARG A 154 -15.23 -18.03 -14.75
C ARG A 154 -14.31 -18.63 -15.80
N LYS A 155 -13.55 -17.80 -16.54
CA LYS A 155 -12.71 -18.31 -17.63
C LYS A 155 -11.42 -19.00 -17.15
N TYR A 156 -11.04 -18.80 -15.88
CA TYR A 156 -9.82 -19.38 -15.30
C TYR A 156 -10.07 -20.55 -14.35
N HIS A 157 -11.28 -21.12 -14.36
CA HIS A 157 -11.64 -22.27 -13.50
C HIS A 157 -11.93 -23.57 -14.27
N GLU A 158 -11.60 -23.65 -15.56
CA GLU A 158 -11.77 -24.86 -16.38
C GLU A 158 -10.50 -25.28 -17.15
N GLU A 159 -9.31 -25.10 -16.55
CA GLU A 159 -8.09 -25.82 -16.94
C GLU A 159 -7.49 -26.51 -15.70
#